data_AF-A0A537D8N3-F1
#
_entry.id   AF-A0A537D8N3-F1
#
_cell.length_a   1.000
_cell.length_b   1.000
_cell.length_c   1.000
_cell.angle_alpha   90.00
_cell.angle_beta   90.00
_cell.angle_gamma   90.00
#
_symmetry.space_group_name_H-M   'P 1'
#
loop_
_entity.id
_entity.type
_entity.pdbx_description
1 polymer ?
#
loop_
_entity_poly.entity_id
_entity_poly.type
_entity_poly.pdbx_seq_one_letter_code
_entity_poly.pdbx_strand_id
1 'polypeptide(L)'
;MKLKPAELSAALGLLEQGDWKAAHAIVQKDEESPLACWAHGIVHLMEGDVANARYWYREAGRAFPKNISIPDEIKILKESL
;
A
#
# COMPACT_ATOMS: atom_id res chain seq x y z
N MET A 1 2.94 3.81 14.99
CA MET A 1 2.20 2.81 15.80
C MET A 1 2.09 1.55 14.95
N LYS A 2 2.22 0.35 15.50
CA LYS A 2 2.09 -0.86 14.67
C LYS A 2 0.64 -1.15 14.31
N LEU A 3 0.37 -1.37 13.03
CA LEU A 3 -0.95 -1.80 12.55
C LEU A 3 -1.20 -3.25 12.93
N LYS A 4 -2.44 -3.56 13.28
CA LYS A 4 -2.90 -4.96 13.42
C LYS A 4 -3.16 -5.56 12.03
N PRO A 5 -3.01 -6.88 11.85
CA PRO A 5 -3.32 -7.54 10.58
C PRO A 5 -4.72 -7.24 10.03
N ALA A 6 -5.71 -7.12 10.93
CA ALA A 6 -7.09 -6.77 10.56
C ALA A 6 -7.23 -5.33 10.02
N GLU A 7 -6.44 -4.37 10.53
CA GLU A 7 -6.46 -2.99 10.04
C GLU A 7 -5.80 -2.90 8.66
N LEU A 8 -4.69 -3.60 8.45
CA LEU A 8 -4.08 -3.69 7.12
C LEU A 8 -5.02 -4.37 6.12
N SER A 9 -5.67 -5.47 6.51
CA SER A 9 -6.69 -6.14 5.68
C SER A 9 -7.84 -5.20 5.30
N ALA A 10 -8.30 -4.37 6.24
CA ALA A 10 -9.31 -3.35 5.98
C ALA A 10 -8.82 -2.29 4.98
N ALA A 11 -7.57 -1.83 5.11
CA ALA A 11 -6.96 -0.91 4.14
C ALA A 11 -6.91 -1.51 2.73
N LEU A 12 -6.53 -2.79 2.59
CA LEU A 12 -6.50 -3.46 1.29
C LEU A 12 -7.91 -3.58 0.68
N GLY A 13 -8.93 -3.86 1.50
CA GLY A 13 -10.32 -3.85 1.03
C GLY A 13 -10.80 -2.48 0.52
N LEU A 14 -10.30 -1.39 1.10
CA LEU A 14 -10.58 -0.02 0.62
C LEU A 14 -9.85 0.27 -0.70
N LEU A 15 -8.60 -0.20 -0.84
CA LEU A 15 -7.86 -0.10 -2.11
C LEU A 15 -8.57 -0.84 -3.25
N GLU A 16 -9.11 -2.04 -2.99
CA GLU A 16 -9.90 -2.79 -3.99
C GLU A 16 -11.15 -2.03 -4.44
N GLN A 17 -11.73 -1.20 -3.57
CA GLN A 17 -12.92 -0.38 -3.85
C GLN A 17 -12.57 0.97 -4.51
N GLY A 18 -11.30 1.32 -4.63
CA GLY A 18 -10.89 2.63 -5.14
C GLY A 18 -10.74 3.72 -4.07
N ASP A 19 -11.05 3.44 -2.80
CA ASP A 19 -11.00 4.42 -1.72
C ASP A 19 -9.60 4.51 -1.10
N TRP A 20 -8.67 5.02 -1.90
CA TRP A 20 -7.28 5.20 -1.49
C TRP A 20 -7.12 6.21 -0.34
N LYS A 21 -8.04 7.17 -0.17
CA LYS A 21 -7.98 8.16 0.92
C LYS A 21 -8.25 7.52 2.27
N ALA A 22 -9.28 6.68 2.36
CA ALA A 22 -9.56 5.94 3.57
C ALA A 22 -8.45 4.91 3.86
N ALA A 23 -7.93 4.23 2.83
CA ALA A 23 -6.78 3.35 2.99
C ALA A 23 -5.54 4.10 3.52
N HIS A 24 -5.25 5.29 2.97
CA HIS A 24 -4.15 6.15 3.40
C HIS A 24 -4.24 6.51 4.88
N ALA A 25 -5.44 6.86 5.37
CA ALA A 25 -5.69 7.17 6.78
C ALA A 25 -5.32 6.01 7.73
N ILE A 26 -5.35 4.77 7.24
CA ILE A 26 -4.97 3.58 8.01
C ILE A 26 -3.47 3.32 7.90
N VAL A 27 -2.95 3.21 6.67
CA VAL A 27 -1.56 2.74 6.43
C VAL A 27 -0.50 3.71 6.94
N GLN A 28 -0.79 5.02 6.94
CA GLN A 28 0.13 6.05 7.48
C GLN A 28 0.38 5.92 9.00
N LYS A 29 -0.41 5.12 9.72
CA LYS A 29 -0.21 4.92 11.15
C LYS A 29 1.03 4.07 11.45
N ASP A 30 1.47 3.25 10.49
CA ASP A 30 2.59 2.32 10.60
C ASP A 30 3.53 2.43 9.39
N GLU A 31 4.48 3.36 9.46
CA GLU A 31 5.46 3.61 8.40
C GLU A 31 6.76 2.81 8.58
N GLU A 32 6.81 1.91 9.58
CA GLU A 32 7.95 1.03 9.83
C GLU A 32 7.71 -0.40 9.29
N SER A 33 6.45 -0.78 9.11
CA SER A 33 6.08 -2.11 8.60
C SER A 33 6.25 -2.19 7.08
N PRO A 34 7.04 -3.16 6.55
CA PRO A 34 7.21 -3.31 5.10
C PRO A 34 5.90 -3.51 4.33
N LEU A 35 4.93 -4.23 4.92
CA LEU A 35 3.62 -4.46 4.30
C LEU A 35 2.76 -3.19 4.29
N ALA A 36 2.82 -2.38 5.35
CA ALA A 36 2.10 -1.11 5.41
C ALA A 36 2.74 -0.07 4.46
N CYS A 37 4.07 0.00 4.40
CA CYS A 37 4.79 0.81 3.41
C CYS A 37 4.42 0.41 1.99
N TRP A 38 4.28 -0.88 1.69
CA TRP A 38 3.85 -1.31 0.36
C TRP A 38 2.41 -0.84 0.05
N ALA A 39 1.48 -1.00 0.99
CA ALA A 39 0.12 -0.47 0.84
C ALA A 39 0.11 1.06 0.64
N HIS A 40 0.99 1.79 1.34
CA HIS A 40 1.20 3.22 1.17
C HIS A 40 1.73 3.58 -0.23
N GLY A 41 2.62 2.75 -0.77
CA GLY A 41 3.05 2.86 -2.16
C GLY A 41 1.88 2.70 -3.14
N ILE A 42 0.99 1.73 -2.92
CA ILE A 42 -0.21 1.52 -3.75
C ILE A 42 -1.17 2.71 -3.64
N VAL A 43 -1.36 3.28 -2.44
CA VAL A 43 -2.15 4.52 -2.24
C VAL A 43 -1.67 5.62 -3.19
N HIS A 44 -0.37 5.92 -3.21
CA HIS A 44 0.17 6.99 -4.05
C HIS A 44 0.15 6.67 -5.54
N LEU A 45 0.19 5.39 -5.93
CA LEU A 45 -0.09 4.99 -7.31
C LEU A 45 -1.52 5.34 -7.73
N MET A 46 -2.51 5.15 -6.84
CA MET A 46 -3.91 5.50 -7.09
C MET A 46 -4.16 7.01 -7.05
N GLU A 47 -3.42 7.74 -6.21
CA GLU A 47 -3.44 9.21 -6.17
C GLU A 47 -2.82 9.84 -7.42
N GLY A 48 -1.88 9.15 -8.08
CA GLY A 48 -1.11 9.65 -9.21
C GLY A 48 0.26 10.22 -8.84
N ASP A 49 0.67 10.13 -7.56
CA ASP A 49 1.99 10.53 -7.08
C ASP A 49 3.00 9.38 -7.20
N VAL A 50 3.47 9.16 -8.43
CA VAL A 50 4.42 8.08 -8.74
C VAL A 50 5.76 8.27 -8.02
N ALA A 51 6.18 9.51 -7.75
CA ALA A 51 7.45 9.79 -7.09
C ALA A 51 7.40 9.33 -5.63
N ASN A 52 6.30 9.62 -4.93
CA ASN A 52 6.10 9.20 -3.55
C ASN A 52 5.79 7.70 -3.46
N ALA A 53 5.08 7.13 -4.43
CA ALA A 53 4.92 5.68 -4.53
C ALA A 53 6.29 4.97 -4.56
N ARG A 54 7.25 5.46 -5.36
CA ARG A 54 8.60 4.89 -5.42
C ARG A 54 9.33 4.94 -4.08
N TYR A 55 9.17 6.04 -3.34
CA TYR A 55 9.71 6.17 -1.99
C TYR A 55 9.17 5.05 -1.09
N TRP A 56 7.85 4.86 -1.04
CA TRP A 56 7.24 3.85 -0.18
C TRP A 56 7.52 2.40 -0.60
N TYR A 57 7.65 2.12 -1.90
CA TYR A 57 8.11 0.81 -2.37
C TYR A 57 9.53 0.50 -1.87
N ARG A 58 10.41 1.51 -1.85
CA ARG A 58 11.76 1.36 -1.29
C ARG A 58 11.71 1.11 0.22
N GLU A 59 10.90 1.85 0.97
CA GLU A 59 10.71 1.61 2.41
C GLU A 59 10.11 0.22 2.70
N ALA A 60 9.29 -0.30 1.78
CA ALA A 60 8.79 -1.67 1.82
C ALA A 60 9.86 -2.75 1.48
N GLY A 61 11.08 -2.35 1.14
CA GLY A 61 12.12 -3.26 0.67
C GLY A 61 11.79 -3.91 -0.68
N ARG A 62 10.88 -3.32 -1.47
CA ARG A 62 10.42 -3.84 -2.76
C ARG A 62 10.96 -3.02 -3.92
N ALA A 63 11.35 -3.71 -4.98
CA ALA A 63 11.64 -3.05 -6.24
C ALA A 63 10.34 -2.46 -6.82
N PHE A 64 10.41 -1.22 -7.30
CA PHE A 64 9.27 -0.59 -7.96
C PHE A 64 8.96 -1.30 -9.28
N PRO A 65 7.70 -1.67 -9.57
CA PRO A 65 7.35 -2.47 -10.74
C PRO A 65 7.59 -1.71 -12.04
N LYS A 66 8.06 -2.43 -13.07
CA LYS A 66 8.27 -1.86 -14.42
C LYS A 66 6.95 -1.60 -15.14
N ASN A 67 6.00 -2.52 -15.00
CA ASN A 67 4.64 -2.40 -15.52
C ASN A 67 3.70 -2.32 -14.31
N ILE A 68 3.16 -1.14 -14.04
CA ILE A 68 2.31 -0.89 -12.88
C ILE A 68 0.91 -1.45 -13.16
N SER A 69 0.47 -2.38 -12.32
CA SER A 69 -0.91 -2.86 -12.26
C SER A 69 -1.37 -2.80 -10.82
N ILE A 70 -2.19 -1.80 -10.50
CA ILE A 70 -2.69 -1.58 -9.13
C ILE A 70 -3.48 -2.80 -8.61
N PRO A 71 -4.40 -3.41 -9.39
CA PRO A 71 -5.11 -4.61 -8.94
C PRO A 71 -4.17 -5.78 -8.62
N ASP A 72 -3.12 -5.98 -9.42
CA ASP A 72 -2.15 -7.05 -9.16
C ASP A 72 -1.33 -6.78 -7.90
N GLU A 73 -0.88 -5.54 -7.71
CA GLU A 73 -0.14 -5.16 -6.50
C GLU A 73 -0.97 -5.36 -5.23
N ILE A 74 -2.25 -4.99 -5.26
CA ILE A 74 -3.18 -5.23 -4.14
C ILE A 74 -3.33 -6.73 -3.89
N LYS A 75 -3.53 -7.53 -4.95
CA LYS A 75 -3.70 -8.98 -4.85
C LYS A 75 -2.47 -9.65 -4.23
N ILE A 76 -1.27 -9.35 -4.74
CA ILE A 76 -0.03 -9.96 -4.24
C ILE A 76 0.21 -9.54 -2.79
N LEU A 77 -0.13 -8.29 -2.41
CA LEU A 77 -0.01 -7.84 -1.03
C LEU A 77 -0.98 -8.59 -0.11
N LYS A 78 -2.23 -8.82 -0.53
CA LYS A 78 -3.19 -9.64 0.23
C LYS A 78 -2.71 -11.08 0.42
N GLU A 79 -2.06 -11.66 -0.58
CA GLU A 79 -1.48 -13.01 -0.51
C GLU A 79 -0.23 -13.07 0.38
N SER A 80 0.35 -11.92 0.76
CA SER A 80 1.53 -11.78 1.60
C SER A 80 1.21 -11.46 3.07
N LEU A 81 -0.07 -11.36 3.44
CA LEU A 81 -0.55 -11.19 4.82
C LEU A 81 -0.51 -12.51 5.60
#